data_AF-A0A392SCQ7-F1
#
_entry.id   AF-A0A392SCQ7-F1
#
_cell.length_a   1.000
_cell.length_b   1.000
_cell.length_c   1.000
_cell.angle_alpha   90.00
_cell.angle_beta   90.00
_cell.angle_gamma   90.00
#
_symmetry.space_group_name_H-M   'P 1'
#
loop_
_entity.id
_entity.type
_entity.pdbx_description
1 polymer ?
#
loop_
_entity_poly.entity_id
_entity_poly.type
_entity_poly.pdbx_seq_one_letter_code
_entity_poly.pdbx_strand_id
1 'polypeptide(L)'
;PNTITTWQELEVKFLDRYFPINKYLERRADITNFEQGDSETFYDAWERFKLCLKKCPKHRIDGHAQMQHFTQGLKLKLECCWMRRWVDH
;
A
#
# COMPACT_ATOMS: atom_id res chain seq x y z
N PRO A 1 -37.95 11.83 -9.60
CA PRO A 1 -36.79 12.63 -9.17
C PRO A 1 -35.84 11.79 -8.29
N ASN A 2 -34.95 11.02 -8.92
CA ASN A 2 -33.80 10.30 -8.32
C ASN A 2 -33.01 9.52 -9.39
N THR A 3 -33.11 9.93 -10.65
CA THR A 3 -32.47 9.28 -11.79
C THR A 3 -31.14 9.95 -12.06
N ILE A 4 -30.08 9.15 -12.15
CA ILE A 4 -28.75 9.60 -12.57
C ILE A 4 -28.85 9.97 -14.06
N THR A 5 -28.51 11.21 -14.41
CA THR A 5 -28.73 11.75 -15.77
C THR A 5 -27.45 11.86 -16.59
N THR A 6 -26.29 11.64 -15.97
CA THR A 6 -24.99 11.74 -16.63
C THR A 6 -24.10 10.54 -16.34
N TRP A 7 -23.19 10.23 -17.26
CA TRP A 7 -22.19 9.18 -17.06
C TRP A 7 -21.26 9.46 -15.88
N GLN A 8 -20.86 10.72 -15.66
CA GLN A 8 -20.01 11.10 -14.53
C GLN A 8 -20.69 10.87 -13.18
N GLU A 9 -21.98 11.19 -13.06
CA GLU A 9 -22.73 11.01 -11.82
C GLU A 9 -22.97 9.52 -11.51
N LEU A 10 -23.10 8.68 -12.55
CA LEU A 10 -23.12 7.22 -12.42
C LEU A 10 -21.77 6.68 -11.95
N GLU A 11 -20.69 7.13 -12.58
CA GLU A 11 -19.33 6.73 -12.24
C GLU A 11 -18.99 7.08 -10.78
N VAL A 12 -19.31 8.29 -10.33
CA VAL A 12 -19.08 8.72 -8.94
C VAL A 12 -19.86 7.85 -7.97
N LYS A 13 -21.17 7.63 -8.19
CA LYS A 13 -21.97 6.78 -7.29
C LYS A 13 -21.55 5.31 -7.33
N PHE A 14 -21.13 4.82 -8.48
CA PHE A 14 -20.61 3.46 -8.63
C PHE A 14 -19.29 3.30 -7.87
N LEU A 15 -18.35 4.23 -8.05
CA LEU A 15 -17.08 4.23 -7.32
C LEU A 15 -17.29 4.41 -5.82
N ASP A 16 -18.20 5.28 -5.37
CA ASP A 16 -18.49 5.45 -3.95
C ASP A 16 -19.11 4.19 -3.34
N ARG A 17 -20.02 3.53 -4.08
CA ARG A 17 -20.70 2.31 -3.63
C ARG A 17 -19.80 1.08 -3.61
N TYR A 18 -18.95 0.91 -4.63
CA TYR A 18 -18.17 -0.32 -4.86
C TYR A 18 -16.68 -0.17 -4.59
N PHE A 19 -16.16 1.06 -4.59
CA PHE A 19 -14.76 1.40 -4.31
C PHE A 19 -14.67 2.53 -3.26
N PRO A 20 -15.28 2.35 -2.07
CA PRO A 20 -15.39 3.41 -1.09
C PRO A 20 -14.01 3.96 -0.72
N ILE A 21 -13.92 5.28 -0.62
CA ILE A 21 -12.67 5.98 -0.29
C ILE A 21 -12.03 5.44 1.00
N ASN A 22 -12.84 5.00 1.96
CA ASN A 22 -12.40 4.38 3.19
C ASN A 22 -11.57 3.11 2.94
N LYS A 23 -11.97 2.25 2.00
CA LYS A 23 -11.23 1.04 1.64
C LYS A 23 -9.95 1.36 0.86
N TYR A 24 -9.91 2.48 0.16
CA TYR A 24 -8.65 2.98 -0.42
C TYR A 24 -7.70 3.49 0.68
N LEU A 25 -8.20 4.29 1.62
CA LEU A 25 -7.42 4.83 2.72
C LEU A 25 -6.88 3.73 3.64
N GLU A 26 -7.69 2.73 3.97
CA GLU A 26 -7.30 1.54 4.74
C GLU A 26 -6.14 0.81 4.05
N ARG A 27 -6.29 0.46 2.76
CA ARG A 27 -5.22 -0.20 2.00
C ARG A 27 -3.96 0.65 1.83
N ARG A 28 -4.10 1.98 1.79
CA ARG A 28 -2.95 2.89 1.75
C ARG A 28 -2.26 2.95 3.11
N ALA A 29 -3.02 2.91 4.21
CA ALA A 29 -2.49 2.86 5.56
C ALA A 29 -1.68 1.58 5.82
N ASP A 30 -2.09 0.43 5.25
CA ASP A 30 -1.31 -0.82 5.32
C ASP A 30 0.11 -0.69 4.74
N ILE A 31 0.33 0.26 3.82
CA ILE A 31 1.64 0.57 3.25
C ILE A 31 2.39 1.57 4.14
N THR A 32 1.74 2.67 4.54
CA THR A 32 2.43 3.75 5.27
C THR A 32 2.72 3.43 6.72
N ASN A 33 1.89 2.59 7.34
CA ASN A 33 1.99 2.15 8.73
C ASN A 33 2.46 0.69 8.82
N PHE A 34 3.20 0.24 7.81
CA PHE A 34 3.70 -1.13 7.80
C PHE A 34 4.58 -1.38 9.01
N GLU A 35 4.36 -2.51 9.68
CA GLU A 35 5.18 -2.99 10.78
C GLU A 35 5.40 -4.49 10.60
N GLN A 36 6.63 -4.96 10.81
CA GLN A 36 7.01 -6.36 10.80
C GLN A 36 6.41 -7.06 12.03
N GLY A 37 5.72 -8.17 11.83
CA GLY A 37 5.20 -8.99 12.92
C GLY A 37 6.29 -9.69 13.72
N ASP A 38 6.02 -10.01 14.99
CA ASP A 38 6.99 -10.61 15.93
C ASP A 38 7.61 -11.92 15.43
N SER A 39 6.83 -12.70 14.70
CA SER A 39 7.22 -14.00 14.16
C SER A 39 7.56 -13.98 12.67
N GLU A 40 7.50 -12.82 12.01
CA GLU A 40 7.78 -12.71 10.58
C GLU A 40 9.27 -12.61 10.32
N THR A 41 9.77 -13.40 9.38
CA THR A 41 11.11 -13.17 8.83
C THR A 41 11.14 -11.89 8.00
N PHE A 42 12.33 -11.38 7.70
CA PHE A 42 12.50 -10.25 6.78
C PHE A 42 11.84 -10.52 5.42
N TYR A 43 12.02 -11.74 4.89
CA TYR A 43 11.48 -12.15 3.61
C TYR A 43 9.94 -12.17 3.62
N ASP A 44 9.33 -12.73 4.68
CA ASP A 44 7.87 -12.76 4.80
C ASP A 44 7.29 -11.35 4.89
N ALA A 45 7.93 -10.47 5.68
CA ALA A 45 7.55 -9.07 5.78
C ALA A 45 7.65 -8.36 4.42
N TRP A 46 8.70 -8.62 3.65
CA TRP A 46 8.87 -8.05 2.31
C TRP A 46 7.81 -8.53 1.32
N GLU A 47 7.51 -9.83 1.27
CA GLU A 47 6.44 -10.37 0.42
C GLU A 47 5.07 -9.77 0.81
N ARG A 48 4.81 -9.59 2.11
CA ARG A 48 3.59 -8.94 2.60
C ARG A 48 3.54 -7.47 2.20
N PHE A 49 4.65 -6.73 2.29
CA PHE A 49 4.72 -5.34 1.85
C PHE A 49 4.43 -5.20 0.34
N LYS A 50 5.03 -6.06 -0.50
CA LYS A 50 4.72 -6.12 -1.94
C LYS A 50 3.25 -6.43 -2.20
N LEU A 51 2.64 -7.29 -1.40
CA LEU A 51 1.21 -7.57 -1.49
C LEU A 51 0.36 -6.34 -1.14
N CYS A 52 0.74 -5.54 -0.14
CA CYS A 52 0.07 -4.26 0.17
C CYS A 52 0.13 -3.29 -1.03
N LEU A 53 1.29 -3.16 -1.69
CA LEU A 53 1.43 -2.35 -2.90
C LEU A 53 0.50 -2.83 -4.03
N LYS A 54 0.47 -4.14 -4.29
CA LYS A 54 -0.41 -4.74 -5.30
C LYS A 54 -1.90 -4.55 -5.00
N LYS A 55 -2.29 -4.57 -3.71
CA LYS A 55 -3.67 -4.33 -3.27
C LYS A 55 -4.11 -2.87 -3.46
N CYS A 56 -3.19 -1.92 -3.52
CA CYS A 56 -3.47 -0.49 -3.67
C CYS A 56 -2.74 0.12 -4.88
N PRO A 57 -3.02 -0.29 -6.13
CA PRO A 57 -2.23 0.12 -7.31
C PRO A 57 -2.21 1.65 -7.57
N LYS A 58 -3.13 2.40 -6.97
CA LYS A 58 -3.19 3.87 -7.03
C LYS A 58 -2.66 4.51 -5.73
N HIS A 59 -1.76 3.87 -4.99
CA HIS A 59 -1.26 4.34 -3.69
C HIS A 59 -0.54 5.70 -3.76
N ARG A 60 -0.03 6.11 -4.95
CA ARG A 60 0.71 7.38 -5.18
C ARG A 60 1.87 7.57 -4.20
N ILE A 61 2.59 6.50 -3.91
CA ILE A 61 3.80 6.48 -3.07
C ILE A 61 4.93 6.12 -4.02
N ASP A 62 5.93 6.99 -4.17
CA ASP A 62 7.10 6.72 -5.02
C ASP A 62 8.01 5.65 -4.39
N GLY A 63 8.94 5.11 -5.19
CA GLY A 63 9.80 4.00 -4.76
C GLY A 63 10.68 4.34 -3.54
N HIS A 64 11.12 5.59 -3.41
CA HIS A 64 11.93 6.00 -2.27
C HIS A 64 11.08 6.04 -0.99
N ALA A 65 9.89 6.63 -1.05
CA ALA A 65 8.94 6.62 0.06
C ALA A 65 8.50 5.19 0.44
N GLN A 66 8.30 4.29 -0.53
CA GLN A 66 8.03 2.87 -0.26
C GLN A 66 9.15 2.22 0.56
N MET A 67 10.41 2.43 0.15
CA MET A 67 11.57 1.93 0.88
C MET A 67 11.64 2.50 2.31
N GLN A 68 11.37 3.79 2.46
CA GLN A 68 11.35 4.43 3.78
C GLN A 68 10.28 3.82 4.69
N HIS A 69 9.05 3.62 4.20
CA HIS A 69 7.99 3.00 4.98
C HIS A 69 8.33 1.56 5.37
N PHE A 70 8.85 0.76 4.44
CA PHE A 70 9.26 -0.61 4.71
C PHE A 70 10.37 -0.66 5.77
N THR A 71 11.45 0.10 5.59
CA THR A 71 12.59 0.11 6.52
C THR A 71 12.24 0.63 7.91
N GLN A 72 11.34 1.61 8.02
CA GLN A 72 10.84 2.10 9.31
C GLN A 72 10.00 1.07 10.06
N GLY A 73 9.30 0.20 9.32
CA GLY A 73 8.48 -0.88 9.87
C GLY A 73 9.25 -2.12 10.33
N LEU A 74 10.55 -2.24 10.03
CA LEU A 74 11.34 -3.42 10.39
C LEU A 74 11.81 -3.40 11.83
N LYS A 75 11.76 -4.56 12.49
CA LYS A 75 12.19 -4.71 13.89
C LYS A 75 13.71 -4.75 14.06
N LEU A 76 14.43 -5.24 13.05
CA LEU A 76 15.88 -5.34 13.06
C LEU A 76 16.49 -4.31 12.10
N LYS A 77 17.16 -3.29 12.65
CA LYS A 77 17.85 -2.24 11.86
C LYS A 77 19.16 -2.69 11.21
N LEU A 78 19.55 -3.95 11.38
CA LEU A 78 20.89 -4.45 11.01
C LEU A 78 21.05 -4.81 9.52
N GLU A 79 19.99 -4.73 8.71
CA GLU A 79 20.05 -5.15 7.30
C GLU A 79 19.95 -4.00 6.27
N CYS A 80 20.19 -2.76 6.68
CA CYS A 80 20.13 -1.58 5.80
C CYS A 80 21.10 -1.64 4.59
N CYS A 81 22.22 -2.37 4.69
CA CYS A 81 23.19 -2.47 3.60
C CYS A 81 22.76 -3.44 2.48
N TRP A 82 21.92 -4.43 2.79
CA TRP A 82 21.48 -5.44 1.81
C TRP A 82 20.32 -4.93 0.96
N MET A 83 19.44 -4.10 1.53
CA MET A 83 18.26 -3.57 0.83
C MET A 83 18.58 -2.64 -0.34
N ARG A 84 19.70 -1.89 -0.29
CA ARG A 84 20.09 -1.01 -1.42
C ARG A 84 20.48 -1.79 -2.68
N ARG A 85 20.95 -3.02 -2.57
CA ARG A 85 21.44 -3.80 -3.72
C ARG A 85 20.35 -4.58 -4.45
N TRP A 86 19.17 -4.72 -3.85
CA TRP A 86 18.11 -5.61 -4.33
C TRP A 86 16.95 -4.86 -5.01
N VAL A 87 16.89 -3.54 -4.91
CA VAL A 87 15.87 -2.71 -5.59
C VAL A 87 16.25 -2.41 -7.05
N ASP A 88 17.52 -2.54 -7.38
CA ASP A 88 18.06 -2.29 -8.72
C ASP A 88 18.00 -3.54 -9.65
N HIS A 89 17.38 -4.64 -9.20
CA HIS A 89 17.15 -5.88 -9.96
C HIS A 89 15.67 -6.26 -9.97
#